data_AF-A0A951EZJ0-F1
#
_entry.id   AF-A0A951EZJ0-F1
#
_cell.length_a   1.000
_cell.length_b   1.000
_cell.length_c   1.000
_cell.angle_alpha   90.00
_cell.angle_beta   90.00
_cell.angle_gamma   90.00
#
_symmetry.space_group_name_H-M   'P 1'
#
loop_
_entity.id
_entity.type
_entity.pdbx_description
1 polymer ?
#
loop_
_entity_poly.entity_id
_entity_poly.type
_entity_poly.pdbx_seq_one_letter_code
_entity_poly.pdbx_strand_id
1 'polypeptide(L)' 'MLFRVNQSSGVPLYLQLMDQVKHAVDTGALRPGDQLPAIRKLAEDLVMNPNTVVRAYREL' A
#
# COMPACT_ATOMS: atom_id res chain seq x y z
N MET A 1 9.10 -7.02 4.93
CA MET A 1 7.92 -6.12 4.84
C MET A 1 7.50 -6.06 3.38
N LEU A 2 6.22 -6.35 3.10
CA LEU A 2 5.67 -6.50 1.74
C LEU A 2 5.59 -5.15 0.98
N PHE A 3 5.55 -4.03 1.70
CA PHE A 3 5.39 -2.69 1.15
C PHE A 3 6.51 -1.76 1.62
N ARG A 4 6.91 -0.81 0.76
CA ARG A 4 7.89 0.25 1.05
C ARG A 4 7.51 1.52 0.31
N VAL A 5 7.74 2.70 0.88
CA VAL A 5 7.46 3.97 0.19
C VAL A 5 8.67 4.89 0.22
N ASN A 6 8.78 5.73 -0.82
CA ASN A 6 9.78 6.78 -0.92
C ASN A 6 9.10 8.16 -0.89
N GLN A 7 9.21 8.84 0.25
CA GLN A 7 8.64 10.17 0.46
C GLN A 7 9.34 11.26 -0.38
N SER A 8 10.57 11.02 -0.84
CA SER A 8 11.36 11.97 -1.63
C SER A 8 11.22 11.77 -3.14
N SER A 9 10.45 10.79 -3.60
CA SER A 9 10.33 10.46 -5.03
C SER A 9 9.54 11.47 -5.86
N GLY A 10 8.80 12.39 -5.22
CA GLY A 10 7.82 13.25 -5.90
C GLY A 10 6.53 12.53 -6.32
N VAL A 11 6.47 11.19 -6.22
CA VAL A 11 5.26 10.41 -6.48
C VAL A 11 4.38 10.38 -5.22
N PRO A 12 3.07 10.66 -5.32
CA PRO A 12 2.16 10.53 -4.19
C PRO A 12 2.20 9.14 -3.53
N LEU A 13 2.28 9.11 -2.20
CA LEU A 13 2.44 7.86 -1.43
C LEU A 13 1.33 6.84 -1.66
N TYR A 14 0.09 7.29 -1.87
CA TYR A 14 -1.03 6.38 -2.12
C TYR A 14 -0.89 5.66 -3.47
N LEU A 15 -0.33 6.32 -4.49
CA LEU A 15 -0.03 5.71 -5.79
C LEU A 15 1.08 4.67 -5.66
N GLN A 16 2.16 5.02 -4.94
CA GLN A 16 3.26 4.07 -4.68
C GLN A 16 2.76 2.80 -3.97
N LEU A 17 1.85 2.96 -3.00
CA LEU A 17 1.25 1.83 -2.30
C LEU A 17 0.35 1.02 -3.23
N MET A 18 -0.54 1.69 -3.98
CA MET A 18 -1.45 1.05 -4.93
C MET A 18 -0.68 0.21 -5.97
N ASP A 19 0.39 0.75 -6.54
CA ASP A 19 1.21 0.05 -7.53
C ASP A 19 1.87 -1.20 -6.95
N GLN A 20 2.31 -1.15 -5.69
CA GLN A 20 2.86 -2.33 -5.02
C GLN A 20 1.80 -3.38 -4.69
N VAL A 21 0.58 -2.97 -4.34
CA VAL A 21 -0.52 -3.94 -4.15
C VAL A 21 -0.83 -4.65 -5.46
N LYS A 22 -0.95 -3.90 -6.57
CA LYS A 22 -1.17 -4.46 -7.91
C LYS A 22 -0.05 -5.40 -8.30
N HIS A 23 1.20 -4.99 -8.12
CA HIS A 23 2.36 -5.83 -8.40
C HIS A 23 2.39 -7.12 -7.55
N ALA A 24 2.00 -7.03 -6.28
CA ALA A 24 1.90 -8.21 -5.42
C ALA A 24 0.81 -9.18 -5.89
N VAL A 25 -0.29 -8.68 -6.45
CA VAL A 25 -1.32 -9.53 -7.07
C VAL A 25 -0.81 -10.15 -8.37
N ASP A 26 -0.18 -9.36 -9.24
CA ASP A 26 0.35 -9.82 -10.54
C ASP A 26 1.42 -10.92 -10.38
N THR A 27 2.23 -10.81 -9.33
CA THR A 27 3.27 -11.80 -8.99
C THR A 27 2.74 -12.99 -8.18
N GLY A 28 1.46 -12.96 -7.78
CA GLY A 28 0.83 -13.99 -6.95
C GLY A 28 1.27 -13.99 -5.48
N ALA A 29 1.99 -12.95 -5.04
CA ALA A 29 2.34 -12.71 -3.64
C ALA A 29 1.12 -12.33 -2.79
N LEU A 30 0.11 -11.70 -3.42
CA LEU A 30 -1.25 -11.57 -2.92
C LEU A 30 -2.19 -12.29 -3.87
N ARG A 31 -3.18 -12.97 -3.32
CA ARG A 31 -4.22 -13.68 -4.09
C ARG A 31 -5.59 -13.08 -3.81
N PRO A 32 -6.54 -13.21 -4.74
CA PRO A 32 -7.93 -12.86 -4.45
C PRO A 32 -8.43 -13.57 -3.19
N GLY A 33 -8.96 -12.81 -2.25
CA GLY A 33 -9.41 -13.30 -0.94
C GLY A 33 -8.39 -13.15 0.19
N ASP A 34 -7.13 -12.86 -0.12
CA ASP A 34 -6.14 -12.51 0.91
C ASP A 34 -6.49 -11.18 1.57
N GLN A 35 -6.28 -11.11 2.88
CA GLN A 35 -6.48 -9.87 3.63
C GLN A 35 -5.29 -8.94 3.46
N LEU A 36 -5.58 -7.70 3.04
CA LEU A 36 -4.59 -6.63 3.08
C LEU A 36 -4.26 -6.24 4.53
N PRO A 37 -3.06 -5.69 4.80
CA PRO A 37 -2.72 -5.20 6.12
C PRO A 37 -3.69 -4.16 6.64
N ALA A 38 -3.94 -4.19 7.95
CA ALA A 38 -4.80 -3.22 8.61
C ALA A 38 -4.28 -1.79 8.42
N ILE A 39 -5.19 -0.86 8.13
CA ILE A 39 -4.89 0.54 7.76
C ILE A 39 -3.93 1.21 8.75
N ARG A 40 -4.26 1.18 10.06
CA ARG A 40 -3.47 1.85 11.10
C ARG A 40 -2.07 1.24 11.23
N LYS A 41 -2.00 -0.09 11.26
CA LYS A 41 -0.73 -0.81 11.35
C LYS A 41 0.18 -0.51 10.16
N LEU A 42 -0.36 -0.56 8.94
CA LEU A 42 0.44 -0.27 7.75
C LEU A 42 0.90 1.18 7.70
N ALA A 43 0.05 2.11 8.13
CA ALA A 43 0.40 3.52 8.22
C ALA A 43 1.54 3.77 9.23
N GLU A 44 1.52 3.08 10.37
CA GLU A 44 2.60 3.08 11.36
C GLU A 44 3.88 2.47 10.80
N ASP A 45 3.81 1.28 10.21
CA ASP A 45 4.95 0.57 9.62
C ASP A 45 5.64 1.39 8.51
N LEU A 46 4.87 2.14 7.72
CA LEU A 46 5.37 2.96 6.61
C LEU A 46 5.57 4.43 6.97
N VAL A 47 5.32 4.82 8.23
CA VAL A 47 5.41 6.20 8.74
C VAL A 47 4.69 7.19 7.82
N MET A 48 3.41 6.91 7.54
CA MET A 48 2.56 7.73 6.68
C MET A 48 1.19 8.03 7.31
N ASN A 49 0.45 8.98 6.72
CA ASN A 49 -0.91 9.29 7.15
C ASN A 49 -1.85 8.10 6.89
N PRO A 50 -2.64 7.62 7.87
CA PRO A 50 -3.62 6.54 7.67
C PRO A 50 -4.62 6.80 6.55
N ASN A 51 -4.99 8.06 6.30
CA ASN A 51 -5.87 8.43 5.19
C ASN A 51 -5.24 8.16 3.81
N THR A 52 -3.91 8.16 3.71
CA THR A 52 -3.19 7.75 2.50
C THR A 52 -3.39 6.27 2.20
N VAL A 53 -3.36 5.41 3.22
CA VAL A 53 -3.65 3.97 3.09
C VAL A 53 -5.11 3.74 2.74
N VAL A 54 -6.04 4.43 3.42
CA VAL A 54 -7.49 4.38 3.08
C VAL A 54 -7.71 4.75 1.62
N ARG A 55 -7.07 5.82 1.15
CA ARG A 55 -7.18 6.27 -0.24
C ARG A 55 -6.68 5.22 -1.21
N ALA A 56 -5.50 4.66 -0.97
CA ALA A 56 -4.95 3.59 -1.81
C ALA A 56 -5.91 2.39 -1.89
N TYR A 57 -6.43 1.93 -0.75
CA TYR A 57 -7.34 0.77 -0.72
C TYR A 57 -8.71 1.03 -1.37
N ARG A 58 -9.20 2.28 -1.37
CA ARG A 58 -10.46 2.65 -2.03
C ARG A 58 -10.34 2.83 -3.54
N GLU A 59 -9.14 3.12 -4.03
CA GLU A 59 -8.86 3.35 -5.46
C GLU A 59 -8.29 2.10 -6.17
N LEU A 60 -8.14 0.98 -5.46
CA LEU A 60 -7.80 -0.34 -6.02
C LEU A 60 -9.02 -1.00 -6.68
#